data_AF-A0A3P6UPT9-F1
#
_entry.id   AF-A0A3P6UPT9-F1
#
_cell.length_a   1.000
_cell.length_b   1.000
_cell.length_c   1.000
_cell.angle_alpha   90.00
_cell.angle_beta   90.00
_cell.angle_gamma   90.00
#
_symmetry.space_group_name_H-M   'P 1'
#
loop_
_entity.id
_entity.type
_entity.pdbx_description
1 polymer ?
#
loop_
_entity_poly.entity_id
_entity_poly.type
_entity_poly.pdbx_seq_one_letter_code
_entity_poly.pdbx_strand_id
1 'polypeptide(L)'
;MYHEYSTPRLLTMEYCEGEHIDDIDYMIKNNIDRHEVCRKLGRIYSEMIFLNGYLHSDPHPGNVLVNKRKDGKVEIILLDHGLYLVSYIF
;
A
#
# COMPACT_ATOMS: atom_id res chain seq x y z
N MET A 1 9.48 -10.61 -1.14
CA MET A 1 10.53 -10.58 -0.11
C MET A 1 11.72 -11.36 -0.62
N TYR A 2 12.94 -10.91 -0.35
CA TYR A 2 14.16 -11.66 -0.67
C TYR A 2 14.65 -12.39 0.58
N HIS A 3 14.22 -13.64 0.75
CA HIS A 3 14.44 -14.41 1.98
C HIS A 3 15.92 -14.73 2.20
N GLU A 4 16.69 -14.94 1.13
CA GLU A 4 18.13 -15.19 1.17
C GLU A 4 18.95 -13.99 1.68
N TYR A 5 18.40 -12.78 1.61
CA TYR A 5 18.98 -11.55 2.13
C TYR A 5 18.27 -11.06 3.41
N SER A 6 17.43 -11.90 4.02
CA SER A 6 16.66 -11.55 5.22
C SER A 6 17.10 -12.38 6.44
N THR A 7 16.95 -11.82 7.63
CA THR A 7 17.22 -12.46 8.92
C THR A 7 16.06 -12.19 9.87
N PRO A 8 16.00 -12.80 11.07
CA PRO A 8 14.97 -12.50 12.07
C PRO A 8 14.89 -11.02 12.52
N ARG A 9 15.91 -10.20 12.21
CA ARG A 9 15.97 -8.77 12.60
C ARG A 9 16.18 -7.82 11.42
N LEU A 10 16.21 -8.33 10.18
CA LEU A 10 16.42 -7.53 8.97
C LEU A 10 15.61 -8.12 7.84
N LEU A 11 14.66 -7.36 7.31
CA LEU A 11 13.82 -7.75 6.19
C LEU A 11 14.30 -7.04 4.92
N THR A 12 14.55 -7.80 3.86
CA THR A 12 14.96 -7.26 2.55
C THR A 12 13.84 -7.47 1.53
N MET A 13 13.45 -6.39 0.85
CA MET A 13 12.35 -6.36 -0.12
C MET A 13 12.77 -5.58 -1.37
N GLU A 14 11.94 -5.65 -2.41
CA GLU A 14 12.08 -4.80 -3.58
C GLU A 14 11.99 -3.33 -3.15
N TYR A 15 12.86 -2.49 -3.72
CA TYR A 15 12.73 -1.05 -3.54
C TYR A 15 11.57 -0.55 -4.40
N CYS A 16 10.54 -0.03 -3.73
CA CYS A 16 9.39 0.55 -4.41
C CYS A 16 9.54 2.07 -4.52
N GLU A 17 9.47 2.59 -5.74
CA GLU A 17 9.40 4.04 -5.98
C GLU A 17 8.02 4.59 -5.58
N GLY A 18 7.98 5.80 -5.04
CA GLY A 18 6.76 6.49 -4.64
C GLY A 18 7.03 7.47 -3.51
N GLU A 19 5.96 8.10 -3.02
CA GLU A 19 5.99 8.96 -1.84
C GLU A 19 4.83 8.58 -0.91
N HIS A 20 4.90 8.99 0.37
CA HIS A 20 3.84 8.70 1.33
C HIS A 20 2.46 9.17 0.83
N ILE A 21 1.42 8.38 1.13
CA ILE A 21 0.04 8.64 0.70
C ILE A 21 -0.54 9.96 1.21
N ASP A 22 0.05 10.57 2.24
CA ASP A 22 -0.33 11.86 2.80
C ASP A 22 0.49 13.05 2.27
N ASP A 23 1.46 12.82 1.36
CA ASP A 23 2.19 13.89 0.69
C ASP A 23 1.36 14.51 -0.44
N ILE A 24 0.64 15.58 -0.09
CA ILE A 24 -0.21 16.33 -1.00
C ILE A 24 0.62 17.04 -2.09
N ASP A 25 1.81 17.53 -1.75
CA ASP A 25 2.65 18.30 -2.68
C ASP A 25 3.21 17.39 -3.77
N TYR A 26 3.62 16.17 -3.42
CA TYR A 26 3.98 15.13 -4.38
C TYR A 26 2.82 14.81 -5.32
N MET A 27 1.60 14.65 -4.80
CA MET A 27 0.44 14.35 -5.64
C MET A 27 0.11 15.48 -6.61
N ILE A 28 0.17 16.74 -6.16
CA ILE A 28 -0.04 17.92 -7.02
C ILE A 28 1.03 17.96 -8.11
N LYS A 29 2.31 17.84 -7.73
CA LYS A 29 3.45 17.90 -8.65
C LYS A 29 3.39 16.83 -9.73
N ASN A 30 2.92 15.63 -9.40
CA ASN A 30 2.83 14.49 -10.31
C ASN A 30 1.46 14.36 -11.00
N ASN A 31 0.55 15.32 -10.78
CA ASN A 31 -0.82 15.31 -11.32
C ASN A 31 -1.53 13.97 -11.01
N ILE A 32 -1.48 13.56 -9.75
CA ILE A 32 -2.14 12.36 -9.22
C ILE A 32 -3.51 12.77 -8.68
N ASP A 33 -4.57 12.12 -9.14
CA ASP A 33 -5.91 12.35 -8.62
C ASP A 33 -6.10 11.67 -7.25
N ARG A 34 -6.23 12.49 -6.21
CA ARG A 34 -6.50 12.05 -4.83
C ARG A 34 -7.78 11.22 -4.73
N HIS A 35 -8.80 11.51 -5.54
CA HIS A 35 -10.03 10.71 -5.54
C HIS A 35 -9.81 9.31 -6.14
N GLU A 36 -8.90 9.18 -7.12
CA GLU A 36 -8.48 7.88 -7.63
C GLU A 36 -7.73 7.07 -6.57
N VAL A 37 -6.80 7.71 -5.86
CA VAL A 37 -6.06 7.07 -4.74
C VAL A 37 -7.05 6.57 -3.68
N CYS A 38 -7.96 7.41 -3.20
CA CYS A 38 -8.95 7.02 -2.20
C CYS A 38 -9.84 5.86 -2.66
N ARG A 39 -10.31 5.87 -3.93
CA ARG A 39 -11.10 4.76 -4.48
C ARG A 39 -10.31 3.46 -4.55
N LYS A 40 -9.05 3.51 -4.98
CA LYS A 40 -8.17 2.33 -5.05
C LYS A 40 -7.91 1.77 -3.65
N LEU A 41 -7.61 2.63 -2.67
CA LEU A 41 -7.39 2.21 -1.29
C LEU A 41 -8.64 1.55 -0.70
N GLY A 42 -9.81 2.18 -0.86
CA GLY A 42 -11.08 1.60 -0.41
C GLY A 42 -11.39 0.26 -1.08
N ARG A 43 -11.05 0.11 -2.36
CA ARG A 43 -11.18 -1.16 -3.08
C ARG A 43 -10.25 -2.23 -2.54
N ILE A 44 -8.97 -1.93 -2.32
CA ILE A 44 -7.99 -2.87 -1.74
C ILE A 44 -8.49 -3.38 -0.38
N TYR A 45 -8.92 -2.48 0.50
CA TYR A 45 -9.45 -2.83 1.82
C TYR A 45 -10.75 -3.64 1.74
N SER A 46 -11.63 -3.32 0.79
CA SER A 46 -12.85 -4.10 0.55
C SER A 46 -12.53 -5.52 0.07
N GLU A 47 -11.60 -5.68 -0.87
CA GLU A 47 -11.18 -7.00 -1.37
C GLU A 47 -10.51 -7.83 -0.26
N MET A 48 -9.65 -7.19 0.55
CA MET A 48 -9.05 -7.76 1.76
C MET A 48 -10.10 -8.36 2.70
N ILE A 49 -11.14 -7.58 3.04
CA ILE A 49 -12.20 -7.99 3.96
C ILE A 49 -13.10 -9.06 3.33
N PHE A 50 -13.69 -8.77 2.17
CA PHE A 50 -14.83 -9.54 1.65
C PHE A 50 -14.41 -10.71 0.75
N LEU A 51 -13.20 -10.71 0.18
CA LEU A 51 -12.73 -11.77 -0.72
C LEU A 51 -11.64 -12.62 -0.08
N ASN A 52 -10.70 -11.99 0.63
CA ASN A 52 -9.51 -12.69 1.14
C ASN A 52 -9.65 -13.12 2.60
N GLY A 53 -10.53 -12.49 3.38
CA GLY A 53 -10.71 -12.80 4.80
C GLY A 53 -9.56 -12.31 5.70
N TYR A 54 -8.74 -11.37 5.23
CA TYR A 54 -7.66 -10.75 6.00
C TYR A 54 -7.67 -9.24 5.81
N LEU A 55 -7.55 -8.49 6.90
CA LEU A 55 -7.51 -7.03 6.89
C LEU A 55 -6.14 -6.54 7.36
N HIS A 56 -5.48 -5.70 6.56
CA HIS A 56 -4.34 -4.92 7.02
C HIS A 56 -4.81 -3.95 8.10
N SER A 57 -4.37 -4.13 9.35
CA SER A 57 -4.95 -3.40 10.48
C SER A 57 -4.22 -2.10 10.83
N ASP A 58 -3.09 -1.81 10.18
CA ASP A 58 -2.34 -0.56 10.39
C ASP A 58 -2.21 0.29 9.12
N PRO A 59 -3.27 0.98 8.67
CA PRO A 59 -3.25 1.87 7.51
C PRO A 59 -2.46 3.18 7.76
N HIS A 60 -1.43 3.17 8.61
CA HIS A 60 -0.63 4.35 8.86
C HIS A 60 -0.04 4.89 7.54
N PRO A 61 -0.07 6.21 7.28
CA PRO A 61 0.41 6.77 6.02
C PRO A 61 1.84 6.36 5.65
N GLY A 62 2.72 6.19 6.64
CA GLY A 62 4.09 5.72 6.43
C GLY A 62 4.23 4.28 5.91
N ASN A 63 3.16 3.48 5.97
CA ASN A 63 3.14 2.11 5.44
C ASN A 63 2.59 2.05 4.00
N VAL A 64 2.15 3.19 3.45
CA VAL A 64 1.46 3.25 2.16
C VAL A 64 2.11 4.30 1.27
N LEU A 65 2.70 3.84 0.17
CA LEU A 65 3.21 4.75 -0.86
C LEU A 65 2.21 4.88 -2.01
N VAL A 66 2.28 6.03 -2.67
CA VAL A 66 1.62 6.31 -3.93
C VAL A 66 2.69 6.62 -4.98
N ASN A 67 2.55 5.98 -6.14
CA ASN A 67 3.42 6.24 -7.27
C ASN A 67 2.61 6.42 -8.55
N LYS A 68 3.11 7.25 -9.46
CA LYS A 68 2.58 7.36 -10.82
C LYS A 68 3.55 6.72 -11.79
N ARG A 69 3.12 5.60 -12.37
CA ARG A 69 3.91 4.88 -13.37
C ARG A 69 4.11 5.71 -14.63
N LYS A 70 5.10 5.30 -15.43
CA LYS A 70 5.37 5.85 -16.77
C LYS A 70 4.19 5.73 -17.73
N ASP A 71 3.31 4.74 -17.55
CA ASP A 71 2.07 4.58 -18.35
C ASP A 71 0.90 5.45 -17.84
N GLY A 72 1.15 6.30 -16.84
CA GLY A 72 0.18 7.24 -16.27
C GLY A 72 -0.69 6.65 -15.16
N LYS A 73 -0.62 5.34 -14.89
CA LYS A 73 -1.42 4.71 -13.84
C LYS A 73 -0.91 5.04 -12.44
N VAL A 74 -1.85 5.24 -11.53
CA VAL A 74 -1.57 5.37 -10.10
C VAL A 74 -1.50 3.99 -9.45
N GLU A 75 -0.40 3.72 -8.77
CA GLU A 75 -0.16 2.53 -7.97
C GLU A 75 -0.18 2.89 -6.48
N ILE A 76 -0.77 2.00 -5.69
CA ILE A 76 -0.71 2.02 -4.23
C ILE A 76 0.18 0.86 -3.82
N ILE A 77 1.18 1.15 -2.99
CA ILE A 77 2.14 0.17 -2.50
C ILE A 77 1.96 0.06 -0.99
N LEU A 78 1.71 -1.16 -0.51
CA LEU A 78 1.71 -1.48 0.92
C LEU A 78 3.09 -2.00 1.30
N LEU A 79 3.76 -1.34 2.24
CA LEU A 79 5.10 -1.71 2.69
C LEU A 79 5.06 -2.66 3.90
N ASP A 80 4.19 -2.35 4.85
CA ASP A 80 4.05 -3.14 6.06
C ASP A 80 3.07 -4.30 5.82
N HIS A 81 3.42 -5.45 6.37
CA HIS A 81 2.60 -6.64 6.37
C HIS A 81 2.64 -7.36 7.73
N GLY A 82 3.09 -6.68 8.79
CA GLY A 82 3.29 -7.22 10.13
C GLY A 82 2.01 -7.31 10.97
N LEU A 83 0.95 -6.56 10.64
CA LEU A 83 -0.30 -6.54 11.38
C LEU A 83 -1.52 -6.84 10.49
N TYR A 84 -1.93 -8.11 10.50
CA TYR A 84 -3.16 -8.57 9.85
C TYR A 84 -4.16 -9.10 10.87
N LEU A 85 -5.42 -8.73 10.68
CA LEU A 85 -6.55 -9.34 11.37
C LEU A 85 -7.23 -10.34 10.45
N VAL A 86 -7.61 -11.50 10.98
CA VAL A 86 -8.48 -12.43 10.28
C VAL A 86 -9.90 -11.89 10.36
N SER A 87 -10.54 -11.71 9.20
CA SER A 87 -11.90 -11.22 9.09
C SER A 87 -12.86 -12.40 8.94
N TYR A 88 -13.65 -12.67 9.98
CA TYR A 88 -14.70 -13.70 9.99
C TYR A 88 -16.05 -13.12 9.55
N ILE A 89 -16.07 -12.38 8.44
CA ILE A 89 -17.30 -11.70 7.97
C ILE A 89 -18.27 -12.65 7.24
N PHE A 90 -17.96 -13.94 7.15
CA PHE A 90 -18.90 -15.00 6.75
C PHE A 90 -18.65 -16.29 7.53
#